data_AF-A0A970GEG6-F1
#
_entry.id   AF-A0A970GEG6-F1
#
_cell.length_a   1.000
_cell.length_b   1.000
_cell.length_c   1.000
_cell.angle_alpha   90.00
_cell.angle_beta   90.00
_cell.angle_gamma   90.00
#
_symmetry.space_group_name_H-M   'P 1'
#
loop_
_entity.id
_entity.type
_entity.pdbx_description
1 polymer ?
#
loop_
_entity_poly.entity_id
_entity_poly.type
_entity_poly.pdbx_seq_one_letter_code
_entity_poly.pdbx_strand_id
1 'polypeptide(L)'
;MENKIRKSALLMSLMMAVIFLWSCGGGNSQQNAMEEKLLEAKESATENLNDLNKDLDDRIAYIDEQLETAGEEIKEDLMAARAELEEQKAIVAQELKNVEEAGLETWDSVVSATQQMVVKIKSSTNDASLKVRELLGNEE
;
A
#
# COMPACT_ATOMS: atom_id res chain seq x y z
N MET A 1 -64.10 -15.80 10.47
CA MET A 1 -63.15 -15.62 9.35
C MET A 1 -62.69 -14.16 9.19
N GLU A 2 -62.97 -13.27 10.16
CA GLU A 2 -62.74 -11.82 10.02
C GLU A 2 -61.41 -11.32 10.61
N ASN A 3 -60.73 -12.13 11.44
CA ASN A 3 -59.48 -11.72 12.09
C ASN A 3 -58.21 -11.93 11.23
N LYS A 4 -58.29 -12.67 10.12
CA LYS A 4 -57.14 -12.86 9.21
C LYS A 4 -57.01 -11.72 8.18
N ILE A 5 -58.13 -11.16 7.75
CA ILE A 5 -58.16 -10.09 6.72
C ILE A 5 -57.62 -8.77 7.30
N ARG A 6 -57.93 -8.45 8.56
CA ARG A 6 -57.44 -7.22 9.22
C ARG A 6 -55.93 -7.20 9.47
N LYS A 7 -55.30 -8.36 9.71
CA LYS A 7 -53.84 -8.47 9.89
C LYS A 7 -53.08 -8.36 8.55
N SER A 8 -53.69 -8.83 7.46
CA SER A 8 -53.10 -8.77 6.12
C SER A 8 -53.07 -7.35 5.54
N ALA A 9 -54.10 -6.54 5.82
CA ALA A 9 -54.15 -5.14 5.37
C ALA A 9 -53.13 -4.23 6.09
N LEU A 10 -52.89 -4.48 7.39
CA LEU A 10 -51.89 -3.75 8.18
C LEU A 10 -50.44 -4.07 7.75
N LEU A 11 -50.15 -5.32 7.36
CA LEU A 11 -48.84 -5.73 6.85
C LEU A 11 -48.54 -5.16 5.45
N MET A 12 -49.54 -5.03 4.59
CA MET A 12 -49.36 -4.44 3.25
C MET A 12 -49.17 -2.92 3.28
N SER A 13 -49.81 -2.22 4.23
CA SER A 13 -49.63 -0.77 4.40
C SER A 13 -48.27 -0.40 5.02
N LEU A 14 -47.62 -1.31 5.77
CA LEU A 14 -46.31 -1.07 6.37
C LEU A 14 -45.17 -1.25 5.35
N MET A 15 -45.35 -2.12 4.34
CA MET A 15 -44.35 -2.32 3.28
C MET A 15 -44.24 -1.13 2.31
N MET A 16 -45.29 -0.32 2.15
CA MET A 16 -45.28 0.82 1.23
C MET A 16 -44.67 2.10 1.83
N ALA A 17 -44.43 2.14 3.15
CA ALA A 17 -43.77 3.25 3.84
C ALA A 17 -42.23 3.17 3.81
N VAL A 18 -41.66 2.00 3.51
CA VAL A 18 -40.19 1.81 3.49
C VAL A 18 -39.56 2.27 2.16
N ILE A 19 -40.37 2.42 1.11
CA ILE A 19 -39.89 2.81 -0.23
C ILE A 19 -39.65 4.33 -0.33
N PHE A 20 -40.19 5.13 0.59
CA PHE A 20 -39.99 6.59 0.61
C PHE A 20 -38.73 7.06 1.36
N LEU A 21 -37.97 6.16 2.00
CA LEU A 21 -36.68 6.48 2.62
C LEU A 21 -35.50 6.45 1.64
N TRP A 22 -35.71 6.02 0.39
CA TRP A 22 -34.67 5.97 -0.65
C TRP A 22 -34.77 7.13 -1.65
N SER A 23 -35.64 8.12 -1.39
CA SER A 23 -35.90 9.25 -2.30
C SER A 23 -35.52 10.62 -1.71
N CYS A 24 -34.77 10.68 -0.61
CA CYS A 24 -34.34 11.96 -0.02
C CYS A 24 -32.83 12.17 -0.24
N GLY A 25 -32.48 13.23 -0.97
CA GLY A 25 -31.16 13.47 -1.54
C GLY A 25 -30.00 13.52 -0.55
N GLY A 26 -28.93 12.77 -0.88
CA GLY A 26 -27.66 12.78 -0.16
C GLY A 26 -26.49 12.16 -0.93
N GLY A 27 -26.63 11.93 -2.25
CA GLY A 27 -25.61 11.25 -3.06
C GLY A 27 -24.27 12.00 -3.12
N ASN A 28 -24.30 13.33 -3.25
CA ASN A 28 -23.06 14.11 -3.38
C ASN A 28 -22.34 14.33 -2.05
N SER A 29 -23.03 14.49 -0.92
CA SER A 29 -22.36 14.76 0.36
C SER A 29 -21.65 13.52 0.91
N GLN A 30 -22.24 12.33 0.72
CA GLN A 30 -21.62 11.07 1.13
C GLN A 30 -20.44 10.69 0.20
N GLN A 31 -20.57 10.94 -1.11
CA GLN A 31 -19.50 10.67 -2.07
C GLN A 31 -18.30 11.61 -1.83
N ASN A 32 -18.52 12.91 -1.65
CA ASN A 32 -17.45 13.87 -1.39
C ASN A 32 -16.66 13.51 -0.10
N ALA A 33 -17.36 13.07 0.96
CA ALA A 33 -16.70 12.65 2.19
C ALA A 33 -15.89 11.35 2.05
N MET A 34 -16.25 10.46 1.10
CA MET A 34 -15.44 9.29 0.78
C MET A 34 -14.21 9.66 -0.06
N GLU A 35 -14.37 10.58 -1.01
CA GLU A 35 -13.26 11.09 -1.82
C GLU A 35 -12.21 11.81 -0.96
N GLU A 36 -12.64 12.61 0.02
CA GLU A 36 -11.73 13.28 0.97
C GLU A 36 -10.92 12.25 1.79
N LYS A 37 -11.58 11.23 2.34
CA LYS A 37 -10.90 10.14 3.06
C LYS A 37 -9.94 9.35 2.18
N LEU A 38 -10.31 9.14 0.91
CA LEU A 38 -9.43 8.49 -0.05
C LEU A 38 -8.17 9.33 -0.31
N LEU A 39 -8.32 10.65 -0.44
CA LEU A 39 -7.18 11.55 -0.61
C LEU A 39 -6.23 11.52 0.59
N GLU A 40 -6.76 11.60 1.82
CA GLU A 40 -5.95 11.48 3.04
C GLU A 40 -5.23 10.12 3.11
N ALA A 41 -5.94 9.03 2.75
CA ALA A 41 -5.36 7.69 2.77
C ALA A 41 -4.28 7.51 1.69
N LYS A 42 -4.47 8.11 0.50
CA LYS A 42 -3.45 8.16 -0.55
C LYS A 42 -2.22 8.95 -0.12
N GLU A 43 -2.40 10.13 0.48
CA GLU A 43 -1.30 10.94 0.97
C GLU A 43 -0.46 10.17 1.98
N SER A 44 -1.10 9.50 2.94
CA SER A 44 -0.40 8.65 3.91
C SER A 44 0.31 7.45 3.25
N ALA A 45 -0.31 6.78 2.29
CA ALA A 45 0.33 5.67 1.57
C ALA A 45 1.54 6.14 0.75
N THR A 46 1.41 7.29 0.08
CA THR A 46 2.49 7.93 -0.68
C THR A 46 3.65 8.34 0.22
N GLU A 47 3.38 8.92 1.41
CA GLU A 47 4.42 9.24 2.40
C GLU A 47 5.19 7.98 2.82
N ASN A 48 4.47 6.92 3.20
CA ASN A 48 5.09 5.65 3.60
C ASN A 48 5.96 5.02 2.50
N LEU A 49 5.52 5.09 1.24
CA LEU A 49 6.28 4.59 0.10
C LEU A 49 7.51 5.46 -0.21
N ASN A 50 7.39 6.79 -0.07
CA ASN A 50 8.52 7.70 -0.23
C ASN A 50 9.59 7.48 0.86
N ASP A 51 9.18 7.24 2.11
CA ASP A 51 10.09 6.90 3.19
C ASP A 51 10.84 5.58 2.90
N LEU A 52 10.13 4.58 2.36
CA LEU A 52 10.75 3.33 1.95
C LEU A 52 11.74 3.53 0.79
N ASN A 53 11.37 4.35 -0.20
CA ASN A 53 12.23 4.69 -1.33
C ASN A 53 13.52 5.40 -0.85
N LYS A 54 13.40 6.28 0.15
CA LYS A 54 14.52 6.95 0.78
C LYS A 54 15.45 5.98 1.54
N ASP A 55 14.90 5.03 2.31
CA ASP A 55 15.71 4.00 3.00
C ASP A 55 16.47 3.14 1.99
N LEU A 56 15.86 2.79 0.86
CA LEU A 56 16.53 2.08 -0.23
C LEU A 56 17.68 2.91 -0.83
N ASP A 57 17.45 4.20 -1.09
CA ASP A 57 18.48 5.11 -1.60
C ASP A 57 19.67 5.25 -0.64
N ASP A 58 19.40 5.43 0.66
CA ASP A 58 20.43 5.58 1.68
C ASP A 58 21.28 4.29 1.79
N ARG A 59 20.67 3.10 1.63
CA ARG A 59 21.39 1.81 1.64
C ARG A 59 22.17 1.55 0.35
N ILE A 60 21.64 1.92 -0.82
CA ILE A 60 22.38 1.85 -2.08
C ILE A 60 23.61 2.75 -2.01
N ALA A 61 23.45 3.99 -1.52
CA ALA A 61 24.56 4.92 -1.35
C ALA A 61 25.64 4.34 -0.41
N TYR A 62 25.24 3.71 0.69
CA TYR A 62 26.18 3.01 1.56
C TYR A 62 26.95 1.90 0.83
N ILE A 63 26.27 1.05 0.04
CA ILE A 63 26.96 0.00 -0.74
C ILE A 63 27.89 0.61 -1.78
N ASP A 64 27.50 1.69 -2.44
CA ASP A 64 28.33 2.41 -3.41
C ASP A 64 29.62 2.92 -2.76
N GLU A 65 29.55 3.49 -1.55
CA GLU A 65 30.74 3.87 -0.77
C GLU A 65 31.63 2.67 -0.44
N GLN A 66 31.04 1.52 -0.06
CA GLN A 66 31.83 0.32 0.23
C GLN A 66 32.49 -0.28 -1.01
N LEU A 67 31.83 -0.23 -2.18
CA LEU A 67 32.37 -0.72 -3.45
C LEU A 67 33.63 0.05 -3.88
N GLU A 68 33.77 1.32 -3.51
CA GLU A 68 34.96 2.12 -3.81
C GLU A 68 36.21 1.61 -3.07
N THR A 69 36.04 1.07 -1.86
CA THR A 69 37.15 0.64 -0.99
C THR A 69 37.31 -0.87 -0.88
N ALA A 70 36.29 -1.63 -1.27
CA ALA A 70 36.24 -3.08 -1.16
C ALA A 70 37.35 -3.81 -1.93
N GLY A 71 37.82 -4.93 -1.36
CA GLY A 71 38.64 -5.89 -2.09
C GLY A 71 37.87 -6.54 -3.25
N GLU A 72 38.60 -6.99 -4.28
CA GLU A 72 37.97 -7.60 -5.48
C GLU A 72 37.12 -8.84 -5.15
N GLU A 73 37.44 -9.54 -4.05
CA GLU A 73 36.73 -10.72 -3.58
C GLU A 73 35.29 -10.42 -3.15
N ILE A 74 35.04 -9.30 -2.48
CA ILE A 74 33.70 -8.95 -1.97
C ILE A 74 32.92 -8.01 -2.89
N LYS A 75 33.56 -7.43 -3.91
CA LYS A 75 32.89 -6.51 -4.85
C LYS A 75 31.74 -7.15 -5.62
N GLU A 76 31.90 -8.40 -6.05
CA GLU A 76 30.84 -9.10 -6.79
C GLU A 76 29.57 -9.23 -5.93
N ASP A 77 29.73 -9.60 -4.66
CA ASP A 77 28.62 -9.74 -3.73
C ASP A 77 27.99 -8.38 -3.36
N LEU A 78 28.80 -7.33 -3.18
CA LEU A 78 28.30 -5.97 -2.98
C LEU A 78 27.52 -5.45 -4.20
N MET A 79 28.00 -5.72 -5.42
CA MET A 79 27.28 -5.38 -6.66
C MET A 79 25.95 -6.14 -6.76
N ALA A 80 25.90 -7.41 -6.35
CA ALA A 80 24.67 -8.18 -6.30
C ALA A 80 23.67 -7.59 -5.29
N ALA A 81 24.12 -7.25 -4.08
CA ALA A 81 23.28 -6.60 -3.08
C ALA A 81 22.75 -5.24 -3.56
N ARG A 82 23.59 -4.43 -4.23
CA ARG A 82 23.18 -3.18 -4.87
C ARG A 82 22.07 -3.39 -5.90
N ALA A 83 22.22 -4.41 -6.76
CA ALA A 83 21.23 -4.72 -7.79
C ALA A 83 19.89 -5.18 -7.19
N GLU A 84 19.91 -5.98 -6.12
CA GLU A 84 18.69 -6.38 -5.38
C GLU A 84 17.94 -5.15 -4.83
N LEU A 85 18.66 -4.15 -4.30
CA LEU A 85 18.05 -2.92 -3.78
C LEU A 85 17.48 -2.02 -4.90
N GLU A 86 18.16 -1.93 -6.05
CA GLU A 86 17.65 -1.18 -7.22
C GLU A 86 16.37 -1.81 -7.78
N GLU A 87 16.27 -3.14 -7.79
CA GLU A 87 15.04 -3.84 -8.17
C GLU A 87 13.89 -3.51 -7.20
N GLN A 88 14.16 -3.53 -5.89
CA GLN A 88 13.19 -3.12 -4.88
C GLN A 88 12.73 -1.68 -5.08
N LYS A 89 13.65 -0.77 -5.39
CA LYS A 89 13.35 0.64 -5.67
C LYS A 89 12.41 0.80 -6.86
N ALA A 90 12.64 0.06 -7.94
CA ALA A 90 11.75 0.06 -9.10
C ALA A 90 10.33 -0.44 -8.74
N ILE A 91 10.21 -1.45 -7.87
CA ILE A 91 8.93 -1.95 -7.38
C ILE A 91 8.21 -0.86 -6.55
N VAL A 92 8.90 -0.16 -5.65
CA VAL A 92 8.32 0.95 -4.88
C VAL A 92 7.79 2.06 -5.79
N ALA A 93 8.56 2.43 -6.82
CA ALA A 93 8.14 3.43 -7.80
C ALA A 93 6.86 3.01 -8.56
N GLN A 94 6.72 1.73 -8.89
CA GLN A 94 5.50 1.21 -9.51
C GLN A 94 4.31 1.25 -8.55
N GLU A 95 4.50 0.91 -7.27
CA GLU A 95 3.43 0.98 -6.27
C GLU A 95 2.99 2.41 -5.96
N LEU A 96 3.92 3.38 -5.96
CA LEU A 96 3.57 4.81 -5.87
C LEU A 96 2.58 5.21 -6.98
N LYS A 97 2.87 4.81 -8.21
CA LYS A 97 1.98 5.05 -9.35
C LYS A 97 0.61 4.36 -9.16
N ASN A 98 0.60 3.13 -8.65
CA ASN A 98 -0.65 2.40 -8.39
C ASN A 98 -1.51 3.11 -7.34
N VAL A 99 -0.91 3.64 -6.27
CA VAL A 99 -1.57 4.42 -5.22
C VAL A 99 -2.14 5.73 -5.79
N GLU A 100 -1.36 6.44 -6.61
CA GLU A 100 -1.79 7.68 -7.27
C GLU A 100 -3.00 7.46 -8.18
N GLU A 101 -3.00 6.39 -8.97
CA GLU A 101 -4.04 6.06 -9.95
C GLU A 101 -5.29 5.39 -9.34
N ALA A 102 -5.23 4.91 -8.09
CA ALA A 102 -6.33 4.17 -7.46
C ALA A 102 -7.61 5.02 -7.30
N GLY A 103 -8.76 4.48 -7.68
CA GLY A 103 -10.07 5.10 -7.40
C GLY A 103 -10.70 4.52 -6.14
N LEU A 104 -11.85 5.07 -5.71
CA LEU A 104 -12.62 4.54 -4.57
C LEU A 104 -12.91 3.03 -4.69
N GLU A 105 -13.18 2.55 -5.89
CA GLU A 105 -13.52 1.15 -6.16
C GLU A 105 -12.30 0.21 -6.12
N THR A 106 -11.10 0.73 -6.39
CA THR A 106 -9.86 -0.07 -6.47
C THR A 106 -8.93 0.11 -5.27
N TRP A 107 -9.20 1.11 -4.43
CA TRP A 107 -8.37 1.49 -3.30
C TRP A 107 -8.03 0.33 -2.37
N ASP A 108 -9.04 -0.41 -1.90
CA ASP A 108 -8.83 -1.50 -0.93
C ASP A 108 -7.93 -2.61 -1.50
N SER A 109 -8.03 -2.86 -2.80
CA SER A 109 -7.16 -3.83 -3.48
C SER A 109 -5.73 -3.31 -3.60
N VAL A 110 -5.57 -2.04 -4.00
CA VAL A 110 -4.25 -1.41 -4.15
C VAL A 110 -3.54 -1.35 -2.81
N VAL A 111 -4.18 -0.82 -1.76
CA VAL A 111 -3.55 -0.69 -0.44
C VAL A 111 -3.15 -2.05 0.15
N SER A 112 -3.97 -3.07 -0.05
CA SER A 112 -3.66 -4.43 0.43
C SER A 112 -2.45 -5.03 -0.30
N ALA A 113 -2.36 -4.84 -1.62
CA ALA A 113 -1.21 -5.28 -2.41
C ALA A 113 0.06 -4.51 -2.01
N THR A 114 -0.02 -3.18 -1.90
CA THR A 114 1.08 -2.31 -1.48
C THR A 114 1.59 -2.67 -0.09
N GLN A 115 0.71 -2.95 0.89
CA GLN A 115 1.13 -3.37 2.24
C GLN A 115 1.92 -4.68 2.23
N GLN A 116 1.46 -5.68 1.47
CA GLN A 116 2.19 -6.94 1.32
C GLN A 116 3.56 -6.74 0.65
N MET A 117 3.59 -5.88 -0.37
CA MET A 117 4.82 -5.49 -1.06
C MET A 117 5.81 -4.83 -0.09
N VAL A 118 5.37 -3.83 0.69
CA VAL A 118 6.20 -3.12 1.66
C VAL A 118 6.82 -4.07 2.69
N VAL A 119 6.05 -5.04 3.20
CA VAL A 119 6.58 -6.07 4.12
C VAL A 119 7.67 -6.90 3.45
N LYS A 120 7.45 -7.33 2.20
CA LYS A 120 8.42 -8.11 1.43
C LYS A 120 9.70 -7.32 1.18
N ILE A 121 9.58 -6.06 0.75
CA ILE A 121 10.74 -5.19 0.54
C ILE A 121 11.51 -5.02 1.85
N LYS A 122 10.86 -4.61 2.94
CA LYS A 122 11.53 -4.42 4.22
C LYS A 122 12.29 -5.67 4.68
N SER A 123 11.74 -6.87 4.48
CA SER A 123 12.45 -8.12 4.75
C SER A 123 13.69 -8.26 3.86
N SER A 124 13.53 -8.13 2.55
CA SER A 124 14.63 -8.28 1.58
C SER A 124 15.72 -7.22 1.75
N THR A 125 15.35 -5.98 2.07
CA THR A 125 16.28 -4.90 2.38
C THR A 125 17.09 -5.21 3.63
N ASN A 126 16.44 -5.75 4.68
CA ASN A 126 17.13 -6.16 5.89
C ASN A 126 18.08 -7.34 5.65
N ASP A 127 17.67 -8.32 4.85
CA ASP A 127 18.52 -9.44 4.47
C ASP A 127 19.75 -8.96 3.68
N ALA A 128 19.57 -8.04 2.72
CA ALA A 128 20.66 -7.42 1.98
C ALA A 128 21.62 -6.67 2.91
N SER A 129 21.11 -5.89 3.86
CA SER A 129 21.96 -5.18 4.83
C SER A 129 22.71 -6.10 5.79
N LEU A 130 22.12 -7.25 6.17
CA LEU A 130 22.82 -8.27 6.96
C LEU A 130 23.95 -8.89 6.16
N LYS A 131 23.70 -9.29 4.90
CA LYS A 131 24.75 -9.81 4.00
C LYS A 131 25.90 -8.82 3.85
N VAL A 132 25.61 -7.54 3.57
CA VAL A 132 26.63 -6.50 3.44
C VAL A 132 27.47 -6.38 4.72
N ARG A 133 26.83 -6.40 5.89
CA ARG A 133 27.54 -6.35 7.18
C ARG A 133 28.43 -7.59 7.40
N GLU A 134 27.97 -8.78 7.03
CA GLU A 134 28.74 -10.01 7.13
C GLU A 134 29.97 -9.98 6.20
N LEU A 135 29.81 -9.51 4.97
CA LEU A 135 30.91 -9.38 4.00
C LEU A 135 32.00 -8.45 4.53
N LEU A 136 31.62 -7.27 5.02
CA LEU A 136 32.56 -6.28 5.53
C LEU A 136 33.17 -6.67 6.89
N GLY A 137 32.44 -7.43 7.71
CA GLY A 137 32.94 -7.94 9.00
C GLY A 137 33.96 -9.08 8.87
N ASN A 138 34.06 -9.70 7.69
CA ASN A 138 35.03 -10.76 7.41
C ASN A 138 36.34 -10.23 6.77
N GLU A 139 36.48 -8.90 6.58
CA GLU A 139 37.70 -8.25 6.08
C GLU A 139 38.72 -7.89 7.20
N GLU A 140 38.45 -8.18 8.48
CA GLU A 140 39.41 -8.04 9.61
C GLU A 140 40.30 -9.28 9.84
#